data_AF-A0A9Q8LEK2-F1
#
_entry.id   AF-A0A9Q8LEK2-F1
#
_cell.length_a   1.000
_cell.length_b   1.000
_cell.length_c   1.000
_cell.angle_alpha   90.00
_cell.angle_beta   90.00
_cell.angle_gamma   90.00
#
_symmetry.space_group_name_H-M   'P 1'
#
loop_
_entity.id
_entity.type
_entity.pdbx_description
1 polymer ?
#
loop_
_entity_poly.entity_id
_entity_poly.type
_entity_poly.pdbx_seq_one_letter_code
_entity_poly.pdbx_strand_id
1 'polypeptide(L)'
;MLLRVYLVQQCGRCRVGRRIIFLQHLRSVVDDSYTTMQLSNLTETLRMLVTANHILHQHNAVDGFGHISVRHPQNASLYIMSGYLAPALVSTADDLIEYNVEGSMPVDPNAGKGYSERFIHGEMYKRWTGVNCVVHSHAEAVLPYVASDVPLLPMYHMAGFQGSEALPVWDITPLYEEEPEHQQDMLVNEARFGEGLADSFAGPFSNDSDSTSPAHTVVLMKRHGCATWGPDIPTAVDRTLYTLTNAGVQTNAMAVQAAARAAGLVQNATIEGLGKRQADDCRKMNEGTQDKAWQLWEREVEVNALYQNKV
;
A
#
# COMPACT_ATOMS: atom_id res chain seq x y z
N MET A 1 36.92 7.29 23.43
CA MET A 1 37.97 7.82 24.33
C MET A 1 37.47 7.64 25.77
N LEU A 2 38.22 6.88 26.57
CA LEU A 2 37.84 6.38 27.91
C LEU A 2 37.55 7.49 28.94
N LEU A 3 36.67 7.19 29.91
CA LEU A 3 36.84 7.52 31.35
C LEU A 3 35.86 6.65 32.17
N ARG A 4 36.27 5.47 32.66
CA ARG A 4 36.68 5.17 34.05
C ARG A 4 35.87 5.90 35.15
N VAL A 5 35.06 5.15 35.89
CA VAL A 5 34.63 5.49 37.26
C VAL A 5 34.96 4.33 38.20
N TYR A 6 35.50 4.70 39.35
CA TYR A 6 36.28 3.91 40.31
C TYR A 6 35.48 2.86 41.10
N LEU A 7 36.15 1.73 41.35
CA LEU A 7 35.87 0.77 42.42
C LEU A 7 36.35 1.33 43.76
N VAL A 8 35.49 1.30 44.78
CA VAL A 8 35.88 1.44 46.19
C VAL A 8 35.55 0.13 46.92
N GLN A 9 36.62 -0.53 47.38
CA GLN A 9 36.73 -1.59 48.39
C GLN A 9 36.75 -0.92 49.78
N GLN A 10 36.28 -1.42 50.94
CA GLN A 10 35.69 -2.66 51.47
C GLN A 10 34.87 -2.30 52.74
N CYS A 11 33.94 -3.16 53.20
CA CYS A 11 33.99 -3.79 54.55
C CYS A 11 32.69 -4.57 54.88
N GLY A 12 32.83 -5.84 55.27
CA GLY A 12 32.09 -6.50 56.36
C GLY A 12 30.56 -6.68 56.32
N ARG A 13 30.14 -7.90 55.91
CA ARG A 13 28.94 -8.67 56.34
C ARG A 13 27.53 -8.18 55.93
N CYS A 14 26.81 -9.11 55.28
CA CYS A 14 25.36 -9.21 55.12
C CYS A 14 24.62 -8.07 54.38
N ARG A 15 24.37 -8.27 53.08
CA ARG A 15 23.07 -7.99 52.38
C ARG A 15 23.16 -8.34 50.89
N VAL A 16 23.44 -9.62 50.58
CA VAL A 16 23.17 -10.19 49.26
C VAL A 16 21.67 -10.53 49.26
N GLY A 17 20.82 -9.60 48.79
CA GLY A 17 19.37 -9.84 48.76
C GLY A 17 18.51 -8.65 48.32
N ARG A 18 19.04 -7.42 48.28
CA ARG A 18 18.26 -6.23 47.85
C ARG A 18 18.66 -5.63 46.49
N ARG A 19 19.77 -6.06 45.88
CA ARG A 19 20.16 -5.60 44.52
C ARG A 19 19.56 -6.42 43.38
N ILE A 20 19.19 -7.68 43.63
CA ILE A 20 18.58 -8.55 42.60
C ILE A 20 17.11 -8.17 42.35
N ILE A 21 16.36 -7.82 43.41
CA ILE A 21 14.94 -7.45 43.30
C ILE A 21 14.75 -6.14 42.51
N PHE A 22 15.66 -5.16 42.66
CA PHE A 22 15.54 -3.88 41.94
C PHE A 22 15.85 -4.02 40.43
N LEU A 23 16.77 -4.92 40.05
CA LEU A 23 17.08 -5.23 38.65
C LEU A 23 15.99 -6.11 37.99
N GLN A 24 15.37 -7.02 38.73
CA GLN A 24 14.21 -7.79 38.24
C GLN A 24 12.97 -6.91 38.06
N HIS A 25 12.71 -5.98 38.98
CA HIS A 25 11.57 -5.07 38.89
C HIS A 25 11.73 -4.01 37.80
N LEU A 26 12.95 -3.50 37.58
CA LEU A 26 13.24 -2.62 36.44
C LEU A 26 13.12 -3.37 35.10
N ARG A 27 13.53 -4.65 35.03
CA ARG A 27 13.31 -5.47 33.83
C ARG A 27 11.84 -5.74 33.60
N SER A 28 11.05 -6.10 34.62
CA SER A 28 9.62 -6.36 34.44
C SER A 28 8.84 -5.12 34.03
N VAL A 29 9.16 -3.95 34.60
CA VAL A 29 8.49 -2.69 34.23
C VAL A 29 8.86 -2.24 32.80
N VAL A 30 10.11 -2.45 32.37
CA VAL A 30 10.52 -2.16 30.99
C VAL A 30 9.89 -3.15 30.00
N ASP A 31 9.83 -4.44 30.34
CA ASP A 31 9.19 -5.50 29.54
C ASP A 31 7.67 -5.23 29.41
N ASP A 32 6.99 -4.92 30.52
CA ASP A 32 5.56 -4.56 30.52
C ASP A 32 5.29 -3.29 29.68
N SER A 33 6.15 -2.27 29.76
CA SER A 33 6.01 -1.05 28.95
C SER A 33 6.26 -1.28 27.46
N TYR A 34 7.21 -2.16 27.12
CA TYR A 34 7.55 -2.51 25.75
C TYR A 34 6.45 -3.36 25.11
N THR A 35 5.94 -4.36 25.83
CA THR A 35 4.79 -5.17 25.41
C THR A 35 3.53 -4.32 25.26
N THR A 36 3.26 -3.41 26.20
CA THR A 36 2.11 -2.49 26.12
C THR A 36 2.22 -1.57 24.90
N MET A 37 3.41 -1.01 24.64
CA MET A 37 3.67 -0.17 23.47
C MET A 37 3.56 -0.95 22.15
N GLN A 38 4.06 -2.19 22.11
CA GLN A 38 3.94 -3.06 20.94
C GLN A 38 2.48 -3.43 20.64
N LEU A 39 1.70 -3.81 21.66
CA LEU A 39 0.27 -4.09 21.51
C LEU A 39 -0.50 -2.85 21.05
N SER A 40 -0.20 -1.66 21.60
CA SER A 40 -0.84 -0.42 21.15
C SER A 40 -0.56 -0.10 19.67
N ASN A 41 0.63 -0.45 19.16
CA ASN A 41 0.99 -0.20 17.77
C ASN A 41 0.29 -1.18 16.81
N LEU A 42 0.05 -2.43 17.22
CA LEU A 42 -0.69 -3.40 16.40
C LEU A 42 -2.17 -3.00 16.33
N THR A 43 -2.82 -2.76 17.47
CA THR A 43 -4.23 -2.36 17.51
C THR A 43 -4.49 -1.11 16.67
N GLU A 44 -3.63 -0.10 16.76
CA GLU A 44 -3.77 1.11 15.95
C GLU A 44 -3.60 0.82 14.45
N THR A 45 -2.65 -0.04 14.07
CA THR A 45 -2.46 -0.45 12.67
C THR A 45 -3.68 -1.20 12.13
N LEU A 46 -4.26 -2.12 12.92
CA LEU A 46 -5.48 -2.84 12.55
C LEU A 46 -6.66 -1.87 12.40
N ARG A 47 -6.83 -0.93 13.33
CA ARG A 47 -7.85 0.13 13.27
C ARG A 47 -7.69 0.95 11.99
N MET A 48 -6.47 1.40 11.68
CA MET A 48 -6.18 2.14 10.46
C MET A 48 -6.43 1.32 9.20
N LEU A 49 -6.13 0.02 9.20
CA LEU A 49 -6.39 -0.85 8.05
C LEU A 49 -7.89 -1.02 7.78
N VAL A 50 -8.70 -1.17 8.84
CA VAL A 50 -10.17 -1.21 8.72
C VAL A 50 -10.69 0.12 8.16
N THR A 51 -10.26 1.25 8.73
CA THR A 51 -10.62 2.59 8.23
C THR A 51 -10.21 2.78 6.76
N ALA A 52 -9.03 2.28 6.36
CA ALA A 52 -8.56 2.39 4.98
C ALA A 52 -9.41 1.59 3.99
N ASN A 53 -9.88 0.39 4.36
CA ASN A 53 -10.85 -0.35 3.55
C ASN A 53 -12.12 0.48 3.31
N HIS A 54 -12.63 1.13 4.35
CA HIS A 54 -13.81 1.99 4.25
C HIS A 54 -13.57 3.21 3.37
N ILE A 55 -12.43 3.89 3.54
CA ILE A 55 -12.07 5.07 2.74
C ILE A 55 -11.98 4.69 1.27
N LEU A 56 -11.26 3.63 0.94
CA LEU A 56 -11.10 3.20 -0.44
C LEU A 56 -12.45 2.87 -1.08
N HIS A 57 -13.36 2.21 -0.35
CA HIS A 57 -14.71 1.94 -0.85
C HIS A 57 -15.54 3.23 -1.01
N GLN A 58 -15.53 4.11 0.00
CA GLN A 58 -16.27 5.37 0.00
C GLN A 58 -15.93 6.26 -1.20
N HIS A 59 -14.67 6.22 -1.65
CA HIS A 59 -14.19 6.98 -2.79
C HIS A 59 -14.21 6.20 -4.12
N ASN A 60 -14.94 5.07 -4.18
CA ASN A 60 -15.05 4.20 -5.36
C ASN A 60 -13.69 3.70 -5.88
N ALA A 61 -12.70 3.59 -4.99
CA ALA A 61 -11.40 3.07 -5.34
C ALA A 61 -11.34 1.55 -5.25
N VAL A 62 -12.16 0.94 -4.41
CA VAL A 62 -12.40 -0.49 -4.40
C VAL A 62 -13.90 -0.73 -4.40
N ASP A 63 -14.31 -1.83 -5.02
CA ASP A 63 -15.66 -2.35 -4.97
C ASP A 63 -15.72 -3.51 -3.96
N GLY A 64 -16.45 -4.60 -4.26
CA GLY A 64 -16.45 -5.80 -3.44
C GLY A 64 -15.22 -6.71 -3.59
N PHE A 65 -14.33 -6.43 -4.56
CA PHE A 65 -13.22 -7.31 -4.95
C PHE A 65 -11.84 -6.68 -4.77
N GLY A 66 -11.74 -5.33 -4.78
CA GLY A 66 -10.49 -4.64 -4.45
C GLY A 66 -10.09 -4.80 -2.97
N HIS A 67 -8.80 -4.61 -2.67
CA HIS A 67 -8.27 -4.92 -1.34
C HIS A 67 -6.97 -4.18 -0.99
N ILE A 68 -6.79 -3.91 0.30
CA ILE A 68 -5.61 -3.28 0.90
C ILE A 68 -4.95 -4.21 1.93
N SER A 69 -3.63 -4.18 2.01
CA SER A 69 -2.85 -4.86 3.04
C SER A 69 -1.87 -3.93 3.73
N VAL A 70 -1.41 -4.31 4.92
CA VAL A 70 -0.33 -3.64 5.64
C VAL A 70 0.72 -4.65 6.12
N ARG A 71 2.00 -4.31 6.03
CA ARG A 71 3.08 -5.11 6.64
C ARG A 71 2.90 -5.10 8.15
N HIS A 72 3.06 -6.25 8.80
CA HIS A 72 2.85 -6.36 10.24
C HIS A 72 3.86 -5.48 11.01
N PRO A 73 3.42 -4.55 11.88
CA PRO A 73 4.27 -3.48 12.40
C PRO A 73 5.38 -3.95 13.36
N GLN A 74 5.24 -5.16 13.93
CA GLN A 74 6.24 -5.79 14.80
C GLN A 74 6.98 -6.97 14.14
N ASN A 75 6.56 -7.43 12.96
CA ASN A 75 7.13 -8.62 12.32
C ASN A 75 7.11 -8.46 10.79
N ALA A 76 8.20 -7.98 10.22
CA ALA A 76 8.29 -7.69 8.78
C ALA A 76 8.15 -8.93 7.87
N SER A 77 8.25 -10.15 8.41
CA SER A 77 8.00 -11.39 7.68
C SER A 77 6.52 -11.72 7.52
N LEU A 78 5.62 -10.90 8.09
CA LEU A 78 4.17 -11.04 8.00
C LEU A 78 3.53 -9.79 7.39
N TYR A 79 2.34 -9.96 6.83
CA TYR A 79 1.45 -8.86 6.47
C TYR A 79 0.00 -9.22 6.79
N ILE A 80 -0.86 -8.21 6.84
CA ILE A 80 -2.24 -8.29 7.30
C ILE A 80 -3.14 -7.72 6.22
N MET A 81 -4.20 -8.43 5.87
CA MET A 81 -5.27 -7.94 4.99
C MET A 81 -6.61 -8.57 5.39
N SER A 82 -7.72 -8.04 4.88
CA SER A 82 -9.03 -8.65 5.12
C SER A 82 -9.12 -10.07 4.58
N GLY A 83 -9.95 -10.90 5.23
CA GLY A 83 -10.39 -12.17 4.70
C GLY A 83 -11.31 -11.99 3.48
N TYR A 84 -12.04 -13.03 3.12
CA TYR A 84 -13.02 -13.02 2.02
C TYR A 84 -14.26 -12.21 2.41
N LEU A 85 -14.11 -10.89 2.47
CA LEU A 85 -15.10 -9.93 2.91
C LEU A 85 -14.90 -8.60 2.18
N ALA A 86 -15.98 -8.06 1.62
CA ALA A 86 -15.94 -6.79 0.89
C ALA A 86 -15.39 -5.65 1.78
N PRO A 87 -14.56 -4.74 1.25
CA PRO A 87 -13.92 -3.66 2.01
C PRO A 87 -14.86 -2.84 2.90
N ALA A 88 -16.07 -2.52 2.40
CA ALA A 88 -17.07 -1.77 3.17
C ALA A 88 -17.57 -2.49 4.44
N LEU A 89 -17.43 -3.81 4.51
CA LEU A 89 -17.98 -4.66 5.56
C LEU A 89 -16.96 -5.12 6.59
N VAL A 90 -15.66 -4.91 6.34
CA VAL A 90 -14.59 -5.20 7.31
C VAL A 90 -14.83 -4.36 8.56
N SER A 91 -14.86 -4.98 9.74
CA SER A 91 -15.27 -4.25 10.95
C SER A 91 -14.44 -4.56 12.20
N THR A 92 -13.96 -5.79 12.34
CA THR A 92 -13.33 -6.30 13.55
C THR A 92 -11.96 -6.88 13.23
N ALA A 93 -11.15 -7.13 14.27
CA ALA A 93 -9.86 -7.80 14.09
C ALA A 93 -10.02 -9.23 13.51
N ASP A 94 -11.14 -9.91 13.79
CA ASP A 94 -11.43 -11.26 13.28
C ASP A 94 -11.70 -11.28 11.77
N ASP A 95 -12.01 -10.12 11.17
CA ASP A 95 -12.16 -9.98 9.72
C ASP A 95 -10.80 -9.91 8.99
N LEU A 96 -9.69 -9.82 9.74
CA LEU A 96 -8.33 -9.67 9.22
C LEU A 96 -7.55 -10.97 9.36
N ILE A 97 -6.73 -11.27 8.36
CA ILE A 97 -5.90 -12.47 8.29
C ILE A 97 -4.44 -12.05 8.18
N GLU A 98 -3.60 -12.68 9.00
CA GLU A 98 -2.14 -12.59 8.89
C GLU A 98 -1.62 -13.61 7.88
N TYR A 99 -0.75 -13.16 7.00
CA TYR A 99 -0.09 -13.98 5.97
C TYR A 99 1.41 -13.90 6.12
N ASN A 100 2.09 -15.00 5.81
CA ASN A 100 3.53 -15.00 5.62
C ASN A 100 3.87 -14.23 4.34
N VAL A 101 4.85 -13.32 4.42
CA VAL A 101 5.41 -12.66 3.22
C VAL A 101 5.99 -13.72 2.28
N GLU A 102 6.64 -14.74 2.82
CA GLU A 102 7.10 -15.88 2.02
C GLU A 102 5.91 -16.74 1.58
N GLY A 103 5.55 -16.65 0.31
CA GLY A 103 4.53 -17.49 -0.32
C GLY A 103 3.07 -17.10 -0.06
N SER A 104 2.81 -16.02 0.69
CA SER A 104 1.45 -15.51 0.94
C SER A 104 0.48 -16.54 1.54
N MET A 105 0.96 -17.43 2.40
CA MET A 105 0.09 -18.40 3.09
C MET A 105 -0.38 -17.86 4.43
N PRO A 106 -1.66 -18.06 4.83
CA PRO A 106 -2.16 -17.69 6.14
C PRO A 106 -1.27 -18.26 7.26
N VAL A 107 -1.02 -17.46 8.30
CA VAL A 107 -0.25 -17.90 9.47
C VAL A 107 -1.05 -18.90 10.30
N ASP A 108 -2.35 -18.62 10.52
CA ASP A 108 -3.26 -19.59 11.13
C ASP A 108 -3.79 -20.56 10.06
N PRO A 109 -3.50 -21.87 10.14
CA PRO A 109 -4.02 -22.87 9.20
C PRO A 109 -5.54 -23.02 9.25
N ASN A 110 -6.21 -22.51 10.30
CA ASN A 110 -7.66 -22.49 10.43
C ASN A 110 -8.28 -21.15 10.05
N ALA A 111 -7.49 -20.19 9.55
CA ALA A 111 -8.00 -18.92 9.05
C ALA A 111 -9.11 -19.15 8.01
N GLY A 112 -10.08 -18.23 7.97
CA GLY A 112 -11.11 -18.24 6.94
C GLY A 112 -10.53 -18.11 5.54
N LYS A 113 -11.41 -18.20 4.53
CA LYS A 113 -11.02 -17.93 3.14
C LYS A 113 -10.49 -16.49 3.04
N GLY A 114 -9.36 -16.29 2.38
CA GLY A 114 -8.81 -14.99 2.03
C GLY A 114 -9.08 -14.57 0.59
N TYR A 115 -8.59 -13.39 0.21
CA TYR A 115 -8.53 -12.99 -1.20
C TYR A 115 -7.59 -13.91 -1.99
N SER A 116 -8.01 -14.29 -3.20
CA SER A 116 -7.20 -15.10 -4.11
C SER A 116 -5.93 -14.37 -4.54
N GLU A 117 -6.00 -13.05 -4.69
CA GLU A 117 -4.94 -12.21 -5.24
C GLU A 117 -3.98 -11.64 -4.18
N ARG A 118 -3.93 -12.27 -3.01
CA ARG A 118 -2.97 -11.96 -1.94
C ARG A 118 -1.51 -11.95 -2.42
N PHE A 119 -1.19 -12.65 -3.51
CA PHE A 119 0.13 -12.68 -4.13
C PHE A 119 0.57 -11.33 -4.72
N ILE A 120 -0.36 -10.44 -5.09
CA ILE A 120 -0.04 -9.03 -5.44
C ILE A 120 0.70 -8.36 -4.28
N HIS A 121 0.24 -8.59 -3.05
CA HIS A 121 0.79 -7.94 -1.86
C HIS A 121 2.06 -8.62 -1.37
N GLY A 122 2.02 -9.95 -1.27
CA GLY A 122 3.14 -10.72 -0.75
C GLY A 122 4.42 -10.51 -1.56
N GLU A 123 4.34 -10.53 -2.89
CA GLU A 123 5.52 -10.36 -3.75
C GLU A 123 6.07 -8.93 -3.71
N MET A 124 5.22 -7.91 -3.53
CA MET A 124 5.67 -6.54 -3.25
C MET A 124 6.41 -6.46 -1.91
N TYR A 125 5.87 -7.08 -0.85
CA TYR A 125 6.51 -7.10 0.46
C TYR A 125 7.80 -7.92 0.51
N LYS A 126 7.86 -9.00 -0.27
CA LYS A 126 9.02 -9.88 -0.39
C LYS A 126 10.19 -9.14 -1.04
N ARG A 127 9.91 -8.36 -2.07
CA ARG A 127 10.93 -7.69 -2.87
C ARG A 127 11.44 -6.39 -2.24
N TRP A 128 10.60 -5.65 -1.52
CA TRP A 128 10.97 -4.33 -0.99
C TRP A 128 10.63 -4.13 0.47
N THR A 129 11.65 -3.89 1.29
CA THR A 129 11.50 -3.62 2.73
C THR A 129 10.87 -2.25 3.03
N GLY A 130 10.93 -1.30 2.10
CA GLY A 130 10.30 0.02 2.21
C GLY A 130 8.82 0.04 1.84
N VAL A 131 8.28 -1.05 1.30
CA VAL A 131 6.83 -1.21 1.07
C VAL A 131 6.19 -1.70 2.37
N ASN A 132 5.24 -0.92 2.89
CA ASN A 132 4.48 -1.28 4.10
C ASN A 132 2.97 -1.31 3.86
N CYS A 133 2.46 -0.74 2.78
CA CYS A 133 1.05 -0.83 2.41
C CYS A 133 0.91 -1.03 0.91
N VAL A 134 0.00 -1.91 0.50
CA VAL A 134 -0.30 -2.22 -0.91
C VAL A 134 -1.81 -2.18 -1.11
N VAL A 135 -2.25 -1.56 -2.20
CA VAL A 135 -3.66 -1.47 -2.59
C VAL A 135 -3.81 -2.02 -4.00
N HIS A 136 -4.80 -2.88 -4.19
CA HIS A 136 -5.26 -3.32 -5.50
C HIS A 136 -6.68 -2.79 -5.73
N SER A 137 -6.91 -2.25 -6.92
CA SER A 137 -8.12 -1.52 -7.28
C SER A 137 -8.60 -1.90 -8.67
N HIS A 138 -9.92 -2.01 -8.82
CA HIS A 138 -10.63 -2.15 -10.10
C HIS A 138 -11.41 -0.88 -10.47
N ALA A 139 -10.96 0.29 -9.98
CA ALA A 139 -11.70 1.51 -10.11
C ALA A 139 -12.02 1.87 -11.58
N GLU A 140 -13.28 2.21 -11.85
CA GLU A 140 -13.77 2.47 -13.21
C GLU A 140 -12.94 3.53 -13.95
N ALA A 141 -12.41 4.53 -13.22
CA ALA A 141 -11.61 5.61 -13.79
C ALA A 141 -10.32 5.12 -14.48
N VAL A 142 -9.72 4.00 -14.02
CA VAL A 142 -8.47 3.47 -14.61
C VAL A 142 -8.75 2.48 -15.74
N LEU A 143 -9.96 1.90 -15.81
CA LEU A 143 -10.29 0.85 -16.77
C LEU A 143 -10.05 1.24 -18.25
N PRO A 144 -10.35 2.49 -18.70
CA PRO A 144 -10.04 2.90 -20.07
C PRO A 144 -8.56 2.77 -20.44
N TYR A 145 -7.65 2.97 -19.48
CA TYR A 145 -6.20 2.94 -19.67
C TYR A 145 -5.62 1.52 -19.64
N VAL A 146 -6.36 0.54 -19.09
CA VAL A 146 -5.92 -0.86 -19.08
C VAL A 146 -6.60 -1.69 -20.17
N ALA A 147 -7.64 -1.15 -20.80
CA ALA A 147 -8.37 -1.76 -21.90
C ALA A 147 -8.04 -1.14 -23.27
N SER A 148 -7.14 -0.16 -23.33
CA SER A 148 -6.70 0.50 -24.57
C SER A 148 -5.18 0.73 -24.58
N ASP A 149 -4.64 1.19 -25.71
CA ASP A 149 -3.23 1.57 -25.85
C ASP A 149 -2.97 3.05 -25.50
N VAL A 150 -3.96 3.73 -24.91
CA VAL A 150 -3.79 5.12 -24.46
C VAL A 150 -3.01 5.13 -23.14
N PRO A 151 -1.85 5.80 -23.05
CA PRO A 151 -1.07 5.86 -21.82
C PRO A 151 -1.76 6.76 -20.77
N LEU A 152 -1.70 6.36 -19.50
CA LEU A 152 -2.07 7.23 -18.38
C LEU A 152 -0.87 8.09 -17.97
N LEU A 153 -1.01 9.40 -18.09
CA LEU A 153 -0.01 10.43 -17.82
C LEU A 153 -0.34 11.16 -16.52
N PRO A 154 0.67 11.66 -15.78
CA PRO A 154 0.46 12.50 -14.60
C PRO A 154 -0.05 13.90 -15.03
N MET A 155 -1.35 14.15 -14.97
CA MET A 155 -1.97 15.33 -15.60
C MET A 155 -1.96 16.60 -14.76
N TYR A 156 -1.78 16.51 -13.45
CA TYR A 156 -1.96 17.64 -12.54
C TYR A 156 -1.14 17.46 -11.25
N HIS A 157 -1.04 18.54 -10.46
CA HIS A 157 -0.15 18.59 -9.29
C HIS A 157 -0.34 17.49 -8.23
N MET A 158 -1.52 16.85 -8.11
CA MET A 158 -1.69 15.74 -7.17
C MET A 158 -1.21 14.39 -7.73
N ALA A 159 -0.79 14.34 -9.00
CA ALA A 159 -0.23 13.15 -9.64
C ALA A 159 1.31 13.16 -9.68
N GLY A 160 1.98 14.06 -8.93
CA GLY A 160 3.45 14.17 -8.95
C GLY A 160 4.17 12.90 -8.52
N PHE A 161 3.58 12.14 -7.58
CA PHE A 161 4.10 10.84 -7.14
C PHE A 161 4.16 9.78 -8.25
N GLN A 162 3.45 9.95 -9.36
CA GLN A 162 3.47 9.05 -10.53
C GLN A 162 4.70 9.28 -11.43
N GLY A 163 5.50 10.32 -11.16
CA GLY A 163 6.65 10.69 -11.98
C GLY A 163 6.24 11.58 -13.16
N SER A 164 7.01 11.54 -14.24
CA SER A 164 6.79 12.34 -15.46
C SER A 164 6.59 11.51 -16.72
N GLU A 165 6.68 10.19 -16.59
CA GLU A 165 6.47 9.24 -17.69
C GLU A 165 5.07 8.64 -17.58
N ALA A 166 4.62 7.98 -18.65
CA ALA A 166 3.39 7.20 -18.60
C ALA A 166 3.51 6.09 -17.56
N LEU A 167 2.40 5.79 -16.87
CA LEU A 167 2.38 4.65 -15.96
C LEU A 167 2.64 3.34 -16.70
N PRO A 168 3.44 2.42 -16.13
CA PRO A 168 3.64 1.10 -16.69
C PRO A 168 2.32 0.31 -16.72
N VAL A 169 2.11 -0.44 -17.81
CA VAL A 169 1.00 -1.39 -17.97
C VAL A 169 1.60 -2.79 -18.01
N TRP A 170 1.32 -3.57 -16.98
CA TRP A 170 1.69 -4.98 -16.91
C TRP A 170 0.66 -5.85 -17.64
N ASP A 171 1.15 -6.77 -18.48
CA ASP A 171 0.36 -7.75 -19.21
C ASP A 171 0.71 -9.14 -18.70
N ILE A 172 -0.27 -9.84 -18.14
CA ILE A 172 -0.12 -11.21 -17.62
C ILE A 172 -0.03 -12.27 -18.73
N THR A 173 -0.45 -11.93 -19.95
CA THR A 173 -0.56 -12.87 -21.09
C THR A 173 0.71 -13.68 -21.35
N PRO A 174 1.92 -13.10 -21.37
CA PRO A 174 3.15 -13.87 -21.58
C PRO A 174 3.35 -14.99 -20.54
N LEU A 175 2.94 -14.76 -19.28
CA LEU A 175 3.01 -15.78 -18.24
C LEU A 175 1.98 -16.88 -18.48
N TYR A 176 0.78 -16.56 -19.01
CA TYR A 176 -0.16 -17.61 -19.42
C TYR A 176 0.37 -18.47 -20.57
N GLU A 177 1.16 -17.90 -21.49
CA GLU A 177 1.75 -18.64 -22.61
C GLU A 177 2.79 -19.67 -22.16
N GLU A 178 3.45 -19.44 -21.00
CA GLU A 178 4.37 -20.41 -20.38
C GLU A 178 3.64 -21.64 -19.83
N GLU A 179 2.39 -21.49 -19.38
CA GLU A 179 1.54 -22.58 -18.87
C GLU A 179 0.11 -22.51 -19.43
N PRO A 180 -0.11 -22.94 -20.71
CA PRO A 180 -1.38 -22.72 -21.41
C PRO A 180 -2.61 -23.39 -20.78
N GLU A 181 -2.42 -24.43 -19.97
CA GLU A 181 -3.49 -25.15 -19.26
C GLU A 181 -4.00 -24.38 -18.03
N HIS A 182 -3.26 -23.35 -17.56
CA HIS A 182 -3.71 -22.49 -16.48
C HIS A 182 -4.93 -21.68 -16.91
N GLN A 183 -5.93 -21.56 -16.03
CA GLN A 183 -7.09 -20.70 -16.24
C GLN A 183 -6.66 -19.25 -16.49
N GLN A 184 -7.06 -18.66 -17.62
CA GLN A 184 -6.68 -17.32 -18.03
C GLN A 184 -7.76 -16.29 -17.66
N ASP A 185 -7.97 -16.08 -16.37
CA ASP A 185 -9.02 -15.21 -15.80
C ASP A 185 -8.52 -13.82 -15.38
N MET A 186 -7.28 -13.47 -15.75
CA MET A 186 -6.59 -12.21 -15.44
C MET A 186 -6.22 -12.03 -13.96
N LEU A 187 -6.45 -13.03 -13.09
CA LEU A 187 -6.16 -12.93 -11.66
C LEU A 187 -4.70 -13.19 -11.35
N VAL A 188 -4.17 -12.46 -10.36
CA VAL A 188 -2.82 -12.65 -9.80
C VAL A 188 -2.91 -13.60 -8.60
N ASN A 189 -3.28 -14.84 -8.86
CA ASN A 189 -3.64 -15.84 -7.84
C ASN A 189 -2.54 -16.85 -7.50
N GLU A 190 -1.32 -16.60 -7.95
CA GLU A 190 -0.12 -17.40 -7.63
C GLU A 190 1.15 -16.53 -7.64
N ALA A 191 2.21 -17.04 -7.01
CA ALA A 191 3.45 -16.29 -6.77
C ALA A 191 4.10 -15.79 -8.06
N ARG A 192 4.15 -16.59 -9.14
CA ARG A 192 4.78 -16.18 -10.40
C ARG A 192 4.11 -14.98 -11.06
N PHE A 193 2.77 -14.87 -10.95
CA PHE A 193 2.05 -13.69 -11.44
C PHE A 193 2.34 -12.48 -10.57
N GLY A 194 2.40 -12.65 -9.25
CA GLY A 194 2.76 -11.58 -8.31
C GLY A 194 4.18 -11.06 -8.56
N GLU A 195 5.13 -11.96 -8.83
CA GLU A 195 6.52 -11.64 -9.16
C GLU A 195 6.61 -10.86 -10.48
N GLY A 196 5.93 -11.32 -11.53
CA GLY A 196 5.88 -10.61 -12.81
C GLY A 196 5.23 -9.23 -12.72
N LEU A 197 4.19 -9.06 -11.90
CA LEU A 197 3.61 -7.75 -11.60
C LEU A 197 4.63 -6.87 -10.85
N ALA A 198 5.31 -7.42 -9.84
CA ALA A 198 6.34 -6.71 -9.10
C ALA A 198 7.48 -6.23 -10.02
N ASP A 199 7.92 -7.01 -11.01
CA ASP A 199 8.93 -6.55 -11.99
C ASP A 199 8.56 -5.21 -12.66
N SER A 200 7.27 -4.99 -12.93
CA SER A 200 6.79 -3.74 -13.53
C SER A 200 6.88 -2.53 -12.60
N PHE A 201 6.95 -2.74 -11.28
CA PHE A 201 7.21 -1.69 -10.30
C PHE A 201 8.70 -1.32 -10.19
N ALA A 202 9.61 -2.25 -10.53
CA ALA A 202 11.04 -2.03 -10.43
C ALA A 202 11.55 -0.99 -11.44
N GLY A 203 10.91 -0.89 -12.61
CA GLY A 203 11.31 0.02 -13.69
C GLY A 203 12.61 -0.40 -14.41
N PRO A 204 12.88 0.14 -15.61
CA PRO A 204 13.93 -0.36 -16.51
C PRO A 204 15.38 -0.12 -16.06
N PHE A 205 15.60 0.62 -14.96
CA PHE A 205 16.94 1.01 -14.50
C PHE A 205 17.27 0.59 -13.06
N SER A 206 16.41 -0.16 -12.37
CA SER A 206 16.73 -0.69 -11.03
C SER A 206 17.52 -2.00 -11.12
N ASN A 207 18.74 -1.93 -11.66
CA ASN A 207 19.76 -2.96 -11.40
C ASN A 207 20.33 -2.86 -9.97
N ASP A 208 19.78 -1.97 -9.15
CA ASP A 208 20.18 -1.81 -7.76
C ASP A 208 19.41 -2.85 -6.92
N SER A 209 19.99 -4.04 -6.78
CA SER A 209 19.46 -5.10 -5.91
C SER A 209 19.32 -4.66 -4.45
N ASP A 210 19.87 -3.50 -4.09
CA ASP A 210 19.81 -2.89 -2.76
C ASP A 210 18.68 -1.85 -2.62
N SER A 211 17.91 -1.56 -3.68
CA SER A 211 16.79 -0.61 -3.55
C SER A 211 15.75 -1.14 -2.58
N THR A 212 15.47 -0.37 -1.53
CA THR A 212 14.45 -0.71 -0.54
C THR A 212 13.04 -0.37 -1.01
N SER A 213 12.88 0.33 -2.12
CA SER A 213 11.59 0.80 -2.65
C SER A 213 11.48 0.62 -4.16
N PRO A 214 10.28 0.36 -4.70
CA PRO A 214 10.07 0.32 -6.14
C PRO A 214 10.24 1.69 -6.82
N ALA A 215 10.58 1.69 -8.12
CA ALA A 215 10.77 2.90 -8.90
C ALA A 215 9.44 3.55 -9.30
N HIS A 216 8.45 2.73 -9.65
CA HIS A 216 7.10 3.19 -9.92
C HIS A 216 6.24 3.09 -8.65
N THR A 217 5.34 4.05 -8.46
CA THR A 217 4.40 4.06 -7.33
C THR A 217 3.09 3.33 -7.64
N VAL A 218 2.78 3.21 -8.94
CA VAL A 218 1.55 2.62 -9.47
C VAL A 218 1.90 1.80 -10.71
N VAL A 219 1.29 0.62 -10.83
CA VAL A 219 1.29 -0.18 -12.06
C VAL A 219 -0.14 -0.47 -12.46
N LEU A 220 -0.45 -0.26 -13.74
CA LEU A 220 -1.71 -0.66 -14.34
C LEU A 220 -1.63 -2.14 -14.77
N MET A 221 -2.73 -2.87 -14.60
CA MET A 221 -2.85 -4.29 -14.93
C MET A 221 -3.82 -4.43 -16.10
N LYS A 222 -3.30 -4.83 -17.27
CA LYS A 222 -4.05 -4.87 -18.53
C LYS A 222 -5.33 -5.69 -18.37
N ARG A 223 -6.46 -5.11 -18.80
CA ARG A 223 -7.83 -5.69 -18.70
C ARG A 223 -8.27 -6.06 -17.28
N HIS A 224 -7.66 -5.48 -16.26
CA HIS A 224 -7.93 -5.83 -14.87
C HIS A 224 -8.14 -4.59 -13.98
N GLY A 225 -7.11 -3.80 -13.73
CA GLY A 225 -7.17 -2.73 -12.72
C GLY A 225 -5.81 -2.09 -12.49
N CYS A 226 -5.49 -1.73 -11.26
CA CYS A 226 -4.16 -1.24 -10.89
C CYS A 226 -3.72 -1.73 -9.50
N ALA A 227 -2.41 -1.68 -9.27
CA ALA A 227 -1.81 -1.85 -7.95
C ALA A 227 -1.01 -0.59 -7.59
N THR A 228 -1.03 -0.21 -6.31
CA THR A 228 -0.34 0.96 -5.75
C THR A 228 0.30 0.58 -4.42
N TRP A 229 1.40 1.24 -4.04
CA TRP A 229 2.05 1.01 -2.76
C TRP A 229 2.40 2.30 -2.01
N GLY A 230 2.63 2.18 -0.70
CA GLY A 230 3.11 3.24 0.18
C GLY A 230 4.03 2.74 1.30
N PRO A 231 4.85 3.63 1.88
CA PRO A 231 5.62 3.37 3.10
C PRO A 231 4.74 3.29 4.36
N ASP A 232 3.46 3.65 4.24
CA ASP A 232 2.42 3.55 5.27
C ASP A 232 1.03 3.52 4.62
N ILE A 233 -0.02 3.28 5.44
CA ILE A 233 -1.41 3.22 5.00
C ILE A 233 -1.88 4.53 4.35
N PRO A 234 -1.73 5.72 5.00
CA PRO A 234 -2.19 6.97 4.42
C PRO A 234 -1.57 7.25 3.06
N THR A 235 -0.27 7.00 2.88
CA THR A 235 0.41 7.21 1.60
C THR A 235 -0.14 6.31 0.50
N ALA A 236 -0.37 5.03 0.78
CA ALA A 236 -0.88 4.10 -0.23
C ALA A 236 -2.33 4.44 -0.64
N VAL A 237 -3.16 4.84 0.33
CA VAL A 237 -4.53 5.30 0.08
C VAL A 237 -4.53 6.59 -0.75
N ASP A 238 -3.75 7.60 -0.34
CA ASP A 238 -3.60 8.88 -1.05
C ASP A 238 -3.19 8.68 -2.52
N ARG A 239 -2.14 7.89 -2.75
CA ARG A 239 -1.67 7.55 -4.10
C ARG A 239 -2.74 6.82 -4.90
N THR A 240 -3.53 5.95 -4.28
CA THR A 240 -4.63 5.26 -4.97
C THR A 240 -5.71 6.26 -5.38
N LEU A 241 -6.26 7.04 -4.45
CA LEU A 241 -7.35 7.98 -4.72
C LEU A 241 -6.97 9.05 -5.76
N TYR A 242 -5.73 9.55 -5.70
CA TYR A 242 -5.27 10.53 -6.67
C TYR A 242 -4.85 9.93 -8.01
N THR A 243 -4.56 8.62 -8.09
CA THR A 243 -4.44 7.91 -9.37
C THR A 243 -5.76 7.87 -10.11
N LEU A 244 -6.86 7.58 -9.42
CA LEU A 244 -8.20 7.54 -10.00
C LEU A 244 -8.63 8.93 -10.46
N THR A 245 -8.42 9.93 -9.61
CA THR A 245 -8.72 11.33 -9.96
C THR A 245 -7.90 11.75 -11.19
N ASN A 246 -6.62 11.40 -11.25
CA ASN A 246 -5.76 11.69 -12.40
C ASN A 246 -6.29 11.05 -13.69
N ALA A 247 -6.68 9.78 -13.65
CA ALA A 247 -7.24 9.06 -14.79
C ALA A 247 -8.54 9.71 -15.30
N GLY A 248 -9.42 10.12 -14.38
CA GLY A 248 -10.62 10.89 -14.72
C GLY A 248 -10.30 12.26 -15.34
N VAL A 249 -9.31 12.98 -14.80
CA VAL A 249 -8.84 14.26 -15.36
C VAL A 249 -8.34 14.07 -16.79
N GLN A 250 -7.51 13.06 -17.05
CA GLN A 250 -7.00 12.81 -18.40
C GLN A 250 -8.13 12.45 -19.37
N THR A 251 -9.06 11.57 -18.96
CA THR A 251 -10.21 11.17 -19.79
C THR A 251 -11.06 12.38 -20.16
N ASN A 252 -11.38 13.22 -19.18
CA ASN A 252 -12.16 14.44 -19.40
C ASN A 252 -11.40 15.45 -20.27
N ALA A 253 -10.09 15.61 -20.06
CA ALA A 253 -9.26 16.50 -20.87
C ALA A 253 -9.23 16.06 -22.35
N MET A 254 -9.13 14.75 -22.61
CA MET A 254 -9.22 14.19 -23.96
C MET A 254 -10.59 14.47 -24.60
N ALA A 255 -11.69 14.31 -23.85
CA ALA A 255 -13.04 14.59 -24.34
C ALA A 255 -13.25 16.08 -24.65
N VAL A 256 -12.84 16.98 -23.76
CA VAL A 256 -12.88 18.43 -23.98
C VAL A 256 -12.06 18.82 -25.20
N GLN A 257 -10.86 18.25 -25.35
CA GLN A 257 -10.00 18.51 -26.49
C GLN A 257 -10.63 18.05 -27.81
N ALA A 258 -11.23 16.86 -27.84
CA ALA A 258 -11.91 16.33 -29.02
C ALA A 258 -13.10 17.22 -29.43
N ALA A 259 -13.92 17.64 -28.46
CA ALA A 259 -15.05 18.53 -28.70
C ALA A 259 -14.60 19.93 -29.21
N ALA A 260 -13.56 20.51 -28.60
CA ALA A 260 -13.02 21.79 -29.01
C ALA A 260 -12.43 21.76 -30.43
N ARG A 261 -11.79 20.66 -30.82
CA ARG A 261 -11.32 20.42 -32.20
C ARG A 261 -12.50 20.32 -33.17
N ALA A 262 -13.51 19.52 -32.85
CA ALA A 262 -14.69 19.35 -33.71
C ALA A 262 -15.45 20.67 -33.92
N ALA A 263 -15.49 21.53 -32.90
CA ALA A 263 -16.07 22.87 -32.96
C ALA A 263 -15.16 23.93 -33.62
N GLY A 264 -13.92 23.58 -34.02
CA GLY A 264 -12.97 24.51 -34.60
C GLY A 264 -12.42 25.57 -33.63
N LEU A 265 -12.58 25.37 -32.31
CA LEU A 265 -12.10 26.29 -31.27
C LEU A 265 -10.58 26.20 -31.10
N VAL A 266 -10.01 25.02 -31.29
CA VAL A 266 -8.56 24.78 -31.27
C VAL A 266 -8.17 23.93 -32.48
N GLN A 267 -7.09 24.31 -33.17
CA GLN A 267 -6.60 23.55 -34.32
C GLN A 267 -5.60 22.47 -33.90
N ASN A 268 -4.66 22.82 -33.02
CA ASN A 268 -3.63 21.92 -32.49
C ASN A 268 -3.72 21.89 -30.97
N ALA A 269 -3.99 20.73 -30.39
CA ALA A 269 -4.01 20.54 -28.94
C ALA A 269 -3.40 19.17 -28.59
N THR A 270 -2.39 19.16 -27.74
CA THR A 270 -1.77 17.96 -27.21
C THR A 270 -2.23 17.75 -25.77
N ILE A 271 -2.36 16.49 -25.36
CA ILE A 271 -2.52 16.14 -23.94
C ILE A 271 -1.11 15.92 -23.42
N GLU A 272 -0.70 16.74 -22.45
CA GLU A 272 0.64 16.72 -21.88
C GLU A 272 0.54 16.53 -20.37
N GLY A 273 1.35 15.61 -19.84
CA GLY A 273 1.51 15.43 -18.41
C GLY A 273 2.55 16.39 -17.81
N LEU A 274 2.81 16.23 -16.51
CA LEU A 274 3.85 16.95 -15.80
C LEU A 274 5.24 16.63 -16.39
N GLY A 275 6.03 17.66 -16.66
CA GLY A 275 7.46 17.49 -16.94
C GLY A 275 8.23 17.05 -15.69
N LYS A 276 9.44 16.50 -15.87
CA LYS A 276 10.24 15.92 -14.78
C LYS A 276 10.32 16.80 -13.52
N ARG A 277 10.69 18.07 -13.68
CA ARG A 277 10.83 18.99 -12.54
C ARG A 277 9.50 19.27 -11.85
N GLN A 278 8.42 19.38 -12.62
CA GLN A 278 7.08 19.58 -12.06
C GLN A 278 6.65 18.37 -11.26
N ALA A 279 6.85 17.15 -11.78
CA ALA A 279 6.56 15.91 -11.07
C ALA A 279 7.35 15.80 -9.75
N ASP A 280 8.66 16.03 -9.80
CA ASP A 280 9.55 15.93 -8.62
C ASP A 280 9.13 16.92 -7.50
N ASP A 281 8.78 18.16 -7.85
CA ASP A 281 8.36 19.18 -6.87
C ASP A 281 6.91 18.94 -6.40
N CYS A 282 6.02 18.47 -7.28
CA CYS A 282 4.67 18.07 -6.90
C CYS A 282 4.68 16.89 -5.93
N ARG A 283 5.52 15.88 -6.16
CA ARG A 283 5.66 14.72 -5.27
C ARG A 283 5.98 15.13 -3.84
N LYS A 284 6.90 16.07 -3.64
CA LYS A 284 7.23 16.59 -2.29
C LYS A 284 6.02 17.23 -1.62
N MET A 285 5.22 17.96 -2.38
CA MET A 285 3.98 18.55 -1.87
C MET A 285 2.94 17.47 -1.57
N ASN A 286 2.77 16.48 -2.44
CA ASN A 286 1.84 15.36 -2.23
C ASN A 286 2.18 14.67 -0.90
N GLU A 287 3.41 14.20 -0.74
CA GLU A 287 3.87 13.49 0.46
C GLU A 287 3.87 14.36 1.72
N GLY A 288 4.04 15.69 1.59
CA GLY A 288 4.05 16.62 2.71
C GLY A 288 2.66 17.08 3.20
N THR A 289 1.56 16.68 2.55
CA THR A 289 0.21 17.23 2.83
C THR A 289 -0.91 16.18 2.90
N GLN A 290 -0.56 14.89 2.94
CA GLN A 290 -1.51 13.77 2.96
C GLN A 290 -2.36 13.74 4.23
N ASP A 291 -1.83 14.26 5.34
CA ASP A 291 -2.50 14.34 6.64
C ASP A 291 -3.85 15.07 6.56
N LYS A 292 -3.88 16.16 5.77
CA LYS A 292 -5.10 16.96 5.57
C LYS A 292 -6.19 16.16 4.86
N ALA A 293 -5.83 15.39 3.83
CA ALA A 293 -6.77 14.60 3.07
C ALA A 293 -7.22 13.38 3.87
N TRP A 294 -6.29 12.70 4.55
CA TRP A 294 -6.57 11.57 5.43
C TRP A 294 -7.60 11.91 6.51
N GLN A 295 -7.42 13.02 7.25
CA GLN A 295 -8.36 13.44 8.30
C GLN A 295 -9.78 13.68 7.78
N LEU A 296 -9.91 14.20 6.55
CA LEU A 296 -11.21 14.37 5.91
C LEU A 296 -11.84 13.02 5.60
N TRP A 297 -11.11 12.13 4.93
CA TRP A 297 -11.62 10.82 4.52
C TRP A 297 -11.96 9.93 5.72
N GLU A 298 -11.13 9.94 6.77
CA GLU A 298 -11.41 9.28 8.03
C GLU A 298 -12.72 9.81 8.62
N ARG A 299 -12.91 11.14 8.65
CA ARG A 299 -14.15 11.71 9.17
C ARG A 299 -15.38 11.34 8.33
N GLU A 300 -15.25 11.28 7.01
CA GLU A 300 -16.33 10.89 6.10
C GLU A 300 -16.82 9.46 6.37
N VAL A 301 -15.91 8.52 6.62
CA VAL A 301 -16.29 7.13 6.93
C VAL A 301 -16.79 6.97 8.36
N GLU A 302 -16.24 7.71 9.33
CA GLU A 302 -16.69 7.68 10.73
C GLU A 302 -18.16 8.10 10.91
N VAL A 303 -18.64 9.06 10.12
CA VAL A 303 -20.01 9.59 10.24
C VAL A 303 -21.01 8.82 9.37
N ASN A 304 -20.53 7.96 8.49
CA ASN A 304 -21.38 7.19 7.59
C ASN A 304 -21.79 5.86 8.24
N ALA A 305 -23.09 5.66 8.43
CA ALA A 305 -23.65 4.51 9.14
C ALA A 305 -23.39 3.14 8.47
N LEU A 306 -22.94 3.12 7.21
CA LEU A 306 -22.51 1.90 6.53
C LEU A 306 -21.27 1.29 7.20
N TYR A 307 -20.31 2.14 7.59
CA TYR A 307 -19.01 1.70 8.04
C TYR A 307 -19.00 1.53 9.55
N GLN A 308 -18.35 0.47 10.02
CA GLN A 308 -18.21 0.17 11.44
C GLN A 308 -16.78 -0.29 11.71
N ASN A 309 -16.02 0.48 12.47
CA ASN A 309 -14.69 0.08 12.94
C ASN A 309 -14.78 -0.25 14.45
N LYS A 310 -14.65 -1.53 14.79
CA LYS A 310 -14.80 -2.09 16.15
C LYS A 310 -13.52 -2.77 16.64
N VAL A 311 -12.40 -2.49 15.99
CA VAL A 311 -11.06 -2.93 16.40
C VAL A 311 -10.65 -2.23 17.69
#